data_AF-A0AAJ3HS68-F1
#
_entry.id   AF-A0AAJ3HS68-F1
#
_cell.length_a   1.000
_cell.length_b   1.000
_cell.length_c   1.000
_cell.angle_alpha   90.00
_cell.angle_beta   90.00
_cell.angle_gamma   90.00
#
_symmetry.space_group_name_H-M   'P 1'
#
loop_
_entity.id
_entity.type
_entity.pdbx_description
1 polymer ?
#
loop_
_entity_poly.entity_id
_entity_poly.type
_entity_poly.pdbx_seq_one_letter_code
_entity_poly.pdbx_strand_id
1 'polypeptide(L)'
;MKITEQILALYKVGEVVDRDIVTRDLDINLAGASRALAHLWSLGALIRISEVRPLRYRVTKEAERVHSAITESRKSGESVYIEKLNIQKTKKCALPTIKWVKHATSNFSLMGKLPTEPYDSLVRAARNNRS
;
A
#
# COMPACT_ATOMS: atom_id res chain seq x y z
N MET A 1 9.86 -6.34 5.70
CA MET A 1 10.06 -7.56 4.90
C MET A 1 8.91 -8.49 5.20
N LYS A 2 8.28 -9.12 4.19
CA LYS A 2 7.18 -10.05 4.46
C LYS A 2 7.74 -11.34 5.09
N ILE A 3 6.97 -11.98 5.97
CA ILE A 3 7.35 -13.24 6.64
C ILE A 3 7.82 -14.30 5.64
N THR A 4 7.17 -14.40 4.48
CA THR A 4 7.54 -15.35 3.41
C THR A 4 8.93 -15.08 2.81
N GLU A 5 9.34 -13.81 2.68
CA GLU A 5 10.68 -13.44 2.20
C GLU A 5 11.74 -13.79 3.25
N GLN A 6 11.44 -13.56 4.53
CA GLN A 6 12.33 -13.91 5.64
C GLN A 6 12.55 -15.42 5.74
N ILE A 7 11.50 -16.22 5.61
CA ILE A 7 11.61 -17.69 5.61
C ILE A 7 12.52 -18.14 4.45
N LEU A 8 12.29 -17.64 3.23
CA LEU A 8 13.09 -18.04 2.07
C LEU A 8 14.54 -17.55 2.12
N ALA A 9 14.81 -16.43 2.81
CA ALA A 9 16.16 -15.93 3.01
C ALA A 9 16.92 -16.69 4.11
N LEU A 10 16.20 -17.24 5.10
CA LEU A 10 16.80 -17.87 6.28
C LEU A 10 17.08 -19.35 6.06
N TYR A 11 16.16 -20.09 5.42
CA TYR A 11 16.29 -21.54 5.26
C TYR A 11 16.84 -21.94 3.89
N LYS A 12 17.81 -22.87 3.89
CA LYS A 12 18.45 -23.38 2.67
C LYS A 12 17.74 -24.59 2.09
N VAL A 13 18.00 -24.85 0.82
CA VAL A 13 17.47 -26.03 0.11
C VAL A 13 17.77 -27.32 0.87
N GLY A 14 16.74 -28.15 1.06
CA GLY A 14 16.85 -29.43 1.78
C GLY A 14 16.59 -29.34 3.29
N GLU A 15 16.60 -28.15 3.88
CA GLU A 15 16.27 -27.98 5.29
C GLU A 15 14.81 -28.30 5.57
N VAL A 16 14.56 -28.83 6.76
CA VAL A 16 13.24 -29.17 7.24
C VAL A 16 12.77 -28.08 8.18
N VAL A 17 11.60 -27.54 7.88
CA VAL A 17 10.98 -26.45 8.61
C VAL A 17 9.58 -26.85 9.05
N ASP A 18 9.23 -26.44 10.25
CA ASP A 18 7.86 -26.47 10.75
C ASP A 18 7.49 -25.11 11.31
N ARG A 19 6.21 -24.96 11.64
CA ARG A 19 5.70 -23.69 12.16
C ARG A 19 6.36 -23.30 13.49
N ASP A 20 6.78 -24.26 14.31
CA ASP A 20 7.27 -24.00 15.66
C ASP A 20 8.71 -23.47 15.58
N ILE A 21 9.54 -24.06 14.70
CA ILE A 21 10.88 -23.57 14.33
C ILE A 21 10.77 -22.14 13.79
N VAL A 22 9.90 -21.92 12.79
CA VAL A 22 9.74 -20.60 12.15
C VAL A 22 9.26 -19.54 13.15
N THR A 23 8.36 -19.89 14.08
CA THR A 23 7.91 -18.94 15.11
C THR A 23 9.03 -18.52 16.04
N ARG A 24 9.92 -19.45 16.40
CA ARG A 24 11.07 -19.19 17.26
C ARG A 24 12.12 -18.35 16.53
N ASP A 25 12.43 -18.69 15.29
CA ASP A 25 13.54 -18.07 14.55
C ASP A 25 13.20 -16.65 14.10
N LEU A 26 11.94 -16.37 13.79
CA LEU A 26 11.49 -15.07 13.28
C LEU A 26 10.73 -14.22 14.31
N ASP A 27 10.56 -14.72 15.54
CA ASP A 27 9.76 -14.09 16.61
C ASP A 27 8.36 -13.65 16.11
N ILE A 28 7.63 -14.61 15.53
CA ILE A 28 6.29 -14.38 14.96
C ILE A 28 5.26 -15.30 15.59
N ASN A 29 3.98 -14.92 15.44
CA ASN A 29 2.88 -15.75 15.92
C ASN A 29 2.71 -17.04 15.09
N LEU A 30 2.22 -18.09 15.77
CA LEU A 30 1.92 -19.41 15.19
C LEU A 30 1.01 -19.35 13.95
N ALA A 31 0.00 -18.48 13.99
CA ALA A 31 -0.94 -18.33 12.90
C ALA A 31 -0.31 -17.69 11.65
N GLY A 32 0.63 -16.76 11.82
CA GLY A 32 1.37 -16.10 10.76
C GLY A 32 2.38 -17.05 10.13
N ALA A 33 3.15 -17.79 10.95
CA ALA A 33 4.05 -18.83 10.47
C ALA A 33 3.31 -19.91 9.66
N SER A 34 2.18 -20.41 10.18
CA SER A 34 1.38 -21.42 9.49
C SER A 34 0.86 -20.93 8.14
N ARG A 35 0.35 -19.68 8.08
CA ARG A 35 -0.10 -19.08 6.82
C ARG A 35 1.04 -18.86 5.82
N ALA A 36 2.20 -18.40 6.30
CA ALA A 36 3.36 -18.18 5.46
C ALA A 36 3.88 -19.50 4.86
N LEU A 37 3.98 -20.56 5.66
CA LEU A 37 4.37 -21.89 5.20
C LEU A 37 3.37 -22.47 4.20
N ALA A 38 2.07 -22.35 4.46
CA ALA A 38 1.03 -22.80 3.52
C ALA A 38 1.10 -22.06 2.18
N HIS A 39 1.34 -20.75 2.20
CA HIS A 39 1.52 -19.95 1.00
C HIS A 39 2.77 -20.38 0.22
N LEU A 40 3.92 -20.55 0.89
CA LEU A 40 5.15 -21.02 0.25
C LEU A 40 5.03 -22.44 -0.32
N TRP A 41 4.26 -23.30 0.33
CA TRP A 41 3.91 -24.62 -0.21
C TRP A 41 3.10 -24.52 -1.50
N SER A 42 2.08 -23.64 -1.54
CA SER A 42 1.27 -23.42 -2.75
C SER A 42 2.09 -22.88 -3.94
N LEU A 43 3.21 -22.21 -3.67
CA LEU A 43 4.14 -21.69 -4.67
C LEU A 43 5.22 -22.69 -5.11
N GLY A 44 5.24 -23.91 -4.56
CA GLY A 44 6.27 -24.92 -4.86
C GLY A 44 7.62 -24.71 -4.17
N ALA A 45 7.79 -23.63 -3.39
CA ALA A 45 9.02 -23.37 -2.63
C ALA A 45 9.26 -24.37 -1.49
N LEU A 46 8.18 -25.01 -1.02
CA LEU A 46 8.20 -26.01 0.05
C LEU A 46 7.47 -27.27 -0.41
N ILE A 47 7.93 -28.44 0.04
CA ILE A 47 7.22 -29.72 -0.10
C ILE A 47 6.86 -30.25 1.28
N ARG A 48 5.61 -30.66 1.47
CA ARG A 48 5.16 -31.27 2.73
C ARG A 48 5.75 -32.68 2.86
N ILE A 49 6.38 -32.96 4.01
CA ILE A 49 7.02 -34.26 4.31
C ILE A 49 6.18 -35.07 5.31
N SER A 50 5.43 -34.39 6.19
CA SER A 50 4.61 -35.03 7.21
C SER A 50 3.15 -34.67 7.02
N GLU A 51 2.28 -35.69 7.07
CA GLU A 51 0.84 -35.47 7.11
C GLU A 51 0.32 -35.21 8.53
N VAL A 52 1.02 -35.71 9.54
CA VAL A 52 0.68 -35.59 10.96
C VAL A 52 1.09 -34.20 11.47
N ARG A 53 0.26 -33.61 12.35
CA ARG A 53 0.57 -32.33 12.99
C ARG A 53 1.65 -32.49 14.07
N PRO A 54 2.58 -31.51 14.20
CA PRO A 54 2.72 -30.31 13.38
C PRO A 54 3.22 -30.62 11.97
N LEU A 55 2.68 -29.90 10.97
CA LEU A 55 3.05 -30.09 9.57
C LEU A 55 4.53 -29.72 9.37
N ARG A 56 5.26 -30.59 8.67
CA ARG A 56 6.67 -30.40 8.34
C ARG A 56 6.86 -30.25 6.85
N TYR A 57 7.73 -29.33 6.47
CA TYR A 57 8.02 -28.95 5.10
C TYR A 57 9.51 -29.08 4.82
N ARG A 58 9.88 -29.42 3.59
CA ARG A 58 11.26 -29.37 3.07
C ARG A 58 11.39 -28.22 2.09
N VAL A 59 12.45 -27.44 2.19
CA VAL A 59 12.77 -26.39 1.21
C VAL A 59 13.20 -27.03 -0.11
N THR A 60 12.59 -26.60 -1.21
CA THR A 60 12.87 -27.11 -2.56
C THR A 60 13.95 -26.28 -3.26
N LYS A 61 14.47 -26.79 -4.38
CA LYS A 61 15.35 -26.02 -5.27
C LYS A 61 14.64 -24.84 -5.94
N GLU A 62 13.30 -24.84 -5.96
CA GLU A 62 12.49 -23.77 -6.54
C GLU A 62 12.34 -22.58 -5.58
N ALA A 63 12.69 -22.75 -4.31
CA ALA A 63 12.62 -21.70 -3.29
C ALA A 63 13.39 -20.43 -3.69
N GLU A 64 14.56 -20.56 -4.31
CA GLU A 64 15.35 -19.42 -4.80
C GLU A 64 14.63 -18.66 -5.92
N ARG A 65 14.05 -19.39 -6.88
CA ARG A 65 13.28 -18.79 -7.98
C ARG A 65 12.05 -18.05 -7.46
N VAL A 66 11.35 -18.66 -6.50
CA VAL A 66 10.20 -18.05 -5.83
C VAL A 66 10.63 -16.82 -5.03
N HIS A 67 11.77 -16.85 -4.36
CA HIS A 67 12.31 -15.71 -3.63
C HIS A 67 12.58 -14.52 -4.57
N SER A 68 13.26 -14.76 -5.70
CA SER A 68 13.49 -13.73 -6.73
C SER A 68 12.18 -13.16 -7.27
N ALA A 69 11.23 -14.02 -7.64
CA ALA A 69 9.94 -13.60 -8.17
C ALA A 69 9.14 -12.74 -7.17
N ILE A 70 9.11 -13.12 -5.88
CA ILE A 70 8.46 -12.33 -4.83
C ILE A 70 9.14 -10.96 -4.69
N THR A 71 10.48 -10.94 -4.69
CA THR A 71 11.26 -9.71 -4.51
C THR A 71 11.06 -8.74 -5.68
N GLU A 72 11.01 -9.25 -6.91
CA GLU A 72 10.72 -8.46 -8.12
C GLU A 72 9.29 -7.93 -8.13
N SER A 73 8.30 -8.75 -7.76
CA SER A 73 6.90 -8.33 -7.63
C SER A 73 6.72 -7.21 -6.59
N ARG A 74 7.52 -7.23 -5.52
CA ARG A 74 7.51 -6.19 -4.50
C ARG A 74 8.03 -4.87 -5.06
N LYS A 75 9.14 -4.90 -5.78
CA LYS A 75 9.73 -3.70 -6.41
C LYS A 75 8.76 -3.04 -7.40
N SER A 76 8.05 -3.83 -8.20
CA SER A 76 7.06 -3.30 -9.15
C SER A 76 5.79 -2.79 -8.46
N GLY A 77 5.34 -3.46 -7.38
CA GLY A 77 4.21 -2.97 -6.58
C GLY A 77 4.51 -1.66 -5.84
N GLU A 78 5.72 -1.54 -5.28
CA GLU A 78 6.18 -0.34 -4.58
C GLU A 78 6.27 0.87 -5.53
N SER A 79 6.77 0.69 -6.76
CA SER A 79 6.84 1.79 -7.73
C SER A 79 5.44 2.30 -8.12
N VAL A 80 4.50 1.39 -8.40
CA VAL A 80 3.10 1.73 -8.71
C VAL A 80 2.41 2.44 -7.55
N TYR A 81 2.68 2.04 -6.31
CA TYR A 81 2.11 2.69 -5.13
C TYR A 81 2.66 4.11 -4.94
N ILE A 82 3.98 4.30 -5.09
CA ILE A 82 4.61 5.62 -5.01
C ILE A 82 4.11 6.56 -6.11
N GLU A 83 3.94 6.05 -7.33
CA GLU A 83 3.36 6.81 -8.43
C GLU A 83 1.93 7.28 -8.11
N LYS A 84 1.08 6.39 -7.61
CA LYS A 84 -0.29 6.74 -7.15
C LYS A 84 -0.26 7.77 -6.02
N LEU A 85 0.65 7.64 -5.05
CA LEU A 85 0.82 8.62 -3.99
C LEU A 85 1.27 9.98 -4.52
N ASN A 86 2.20 10.01 -5.48
CA ASN A 86 2.66 11.24 -6.09
C ASN A 86 1.54 11.94 -6.88
N ILE A 87 0.73 11.18 -7.63
CA ILE A 87 -0.47 11.71 -8.32
C ILE A 87 -1.48 12.28 -7.31
N GLN A 88 -1.67 11.64 -6.16
CA GLN A 88 -2.55 12.18 -5.12
C GLN A 88 -1.97 13.44 -4.46
N LYS A 89 -0.66 13.51 -4.23
CA LYS A 89 0.02 14.69 -3.70
C LYS A 89 -0.07 15.88 -4.66
N THR A 90 0.15 15.68 -5.96
CA THR A 90 0.03 16.76 -6.96
C THR A 90 -1.40 17.27 -7.07
N LYS A 91 -2.40 16.40 -7.00
CA LYS A 91 -3.82 16.80 -6.92
C LYS A 91 -4.15 17.61 -5.67
N LYS A 92 -3.57 17.28 -4.50
CA LYS A 92 -3.73 18.09 -3.27
C LYS A 92 -3.08 19.47 -3.37
N CYS A 93 -1.96 19.59 -4.08
CA CYS A 93 -1.32 20.90 -4.35
C CYS A 93 -2.11 21.74 -5.37
N ALA A 94 -2.87 21.11 -6.27
CA ALA A 94 -3.69 21.77 -7.28
C ALA A 94 -5.09 22.20 -6.78
N LEU A 95 -5.56 21.64 -5.66
CA LEU A 95 -6.74 22.18 -4.98
C LEU A 95 -6.34 23.50 -4.32
N PRO A 96 -7.13 24.59 -4.48
CA PRO A 96 -6.90 25.81 -3.72
C PRO A 96 -7.05 25.46 -2.24
N THR A 97 -5.92 25.21 -1.59
CA THR A 97 -5.85 24.97 -0.15
C THR A 97 -6.48 26.18 0.54
N ILE A 98 -7.09 25.97 1.70
CA ILE A 98 -7.76 27.00 2.51
C ILE A 98 -6.90 28.28 2.71
N LYS A 99 -5.57 28.18 2.54
CA LYS A 99 -4.63 29.31 2.42
C LYS A 99 -4.97 30.29 1.28
N TRP A 100 -5.30 29.82 0.07
CA TRP A 100 -5.75 30.67 -1.04
C TRP A 100 -7.06 31.38 -0.72
N VAL A 101 -8.00 30.68 -0.08
CA VAL A 101 -9.28 31.27 0.35
C VAL A 101 -9.06 32.39 1.37
N LYS A 102 -8.15 32.21 2.34
CA LYS A 102 -7.78 33.27 3.29
C LYS A 102 -7.04 34.44 2.66
N HIS A 103 -6.18 34.20 1.65
CA HIS A 103 -5.47 35.28 0.97
C HIS A 103 -6.40 36.11 0.07
N ALA A 104 -7.39 35.47 -0.57
CA ALA A 104 -8.42 36.15 -1.34
C ALA A 104 -9.38 36.97 -0.45
N THR A 105 -9.75 36.47 0.73
CA THR A 105 -10.60 37.23 1.68
C THR A 105 -9.83 38.30 2.47
N SER A 106 -8.51 38.17 2.63
CA SER A 106 -7.65 39.23 3.17
C SER A 106 -7.52 40.44 2.23
N ASN A 107 -7.63 40.24 0.91
CA ASN A 107 -7.69 41.36 -0.03
C ASN A 107 -9.05 42.04 -0.05
N PHE A 108 -10.11 41.39 0.45
CA PHE A 108 -11.44 41.98 0.57
C PHE A 108 -11.51 43.10 1.62
N SER A 109 -10.69 43.05 2.68
CA SER A 109 -10.62 44.13 3.66
C SER A 109 -9.89 45.38 3.16
N LEU A 110 -9.09 45.26 2.08
CA LEU A 110 -8.38 46.38 1.44
C LEU A 110 -9.16 46.99 0.28
N MET A 111 -10.16 46.29 -0.25
CA MET A 111 -11.06 46.76 -1.30
C MET A 111 -12.26 47.43 -0.61
N GLY A 112 -12.15 48.75 -0.38
CA GLY A 112 -13.20 49.54 0.26
C GLY A 112 -14.60 49.26 -0.31
N LYS A 113 -15.57 49.12 0.60
CA LYS A 113 -17.02 48.97 0.37
C LYS A 113 -17.40 48.14 -0.88
N LEU A 114 -17.66 46.86 -0.65
CA LEU A 114 -18.57 46.08 -1.50
C LEU A 114 -19.84 46.91 -1.75
N PRO A 115 -20.27 47.13 -3.01
CA PRO A 115 -21.63 47.59 -3.24
C PRO A 115 -22.56 46.52 -2.65
N THR A 116 -23.35 46.92 -1.65
CA THR A 116 -24.40 46.10 -1.04
C THR A 116 -25.54 45.94 -2.03
N GLU A 117 -25.27 45.28 -3.14
CA GLU A 117 -26.32 44.66 -3.93
C GLU A 117 -26.43 43.21 -3.47
N PRO A 118 -27.63 42.77 -3.06
CA PRO A 118 -27.83 41.39 -2.65
C PRO A 118 -27.51 40.47 -3.83
N TYR A 119 -26.84 39.37 -3.55
CA TYR A 119 -26.40 38.34 -4.49
C TYR A 119 -27.45 37.94 -5.56
N ASP A 120 -28.73 38.13 -5.24
CA ASP A 120 -29.88 37.94 -6.14
C ASP A 120 -29.91 38.87 -7.37
N SER A 121 -29.35 40.09 -7.31
CA SER A 121 -29.31 41.01 -8.48
C SER A 121 -28.34 40.50 -9.56
N LEU A 122 -27.18 39.98 -9.15
CA LEU A 122 -26.16 39.42 -10.04
C LEU A 122 -26.64 38.13 -10.71
N VAL A 123 -27.37 37.27 -9.97
CA VAL A 123 -27.94 36.03 -10.52
C VAL A 123 -29.06 36.34 -11.53
N ARG A 124 -29.88 37.37 -11.29
CA ARG A 124 -30.89 37.83 -12.27
C ARG A 124 -30.26 38.42 -13.53
N ALA A 125 -29.25 39.27 -13.40
CA ALA A 125 -28.55 39.86 -14.55
C ALA A 125 -27.87 38.79 -15.43
N ALA A 126 -27.25 37.78 -14.82
CA ALA A 126 -26.61 36.68 -15.55
C ALA A 126 -27.61 35.78 -16.32
N ARG A 127 -28.86 35.66 -15.86
CA ARG A 127 -29.90 34.89 -16.54
C ARG A 127 -30.57 35.66 -17.70
N ASN A 128 -30.67 36.98 -17.62
CA ASN A 128 -31.27 37.80 -18.67
C ASN A 128 -30.33 38.08 -19.85
N ASN A 129 -29.03 37.78 -19.74
CA ASN A 129 -28.06 37.92 -20.84
C ASN A 129 -28.03 36.72 -21.81
N ARG A 130 -29.03 35.83 -21.76
CA ARG A 130 -29.28 34.83 -22.80
C ARG A 130 -30.64 35.11 -23.47
N SER A 131 -30.68 36.14 -24.31
CA SER A 131 -31.67 36.33 -25.38
C SER A 131 -31.04 37.16 -26.48
#